data_AF-A0A143BFQ4-F1
#
_entry.id   AF-A0A143BFQ4-F1
#
_cell.length_a   1.000
_cell.length_b   1.000
_cell.length_c   1.000
_cell.angle_alpha   90.00
_cell.angle_beta   90.00
_cell.angle_gamma   90.00
#
_symmetry.space_group_name_H-M   'P 1'
#
loop_
_entity.id
_entity.type
_entity.pdbx_description
1 polymer ?
#
loop_
_entity_poly.entity_id
_entity_poly.type
_entity_poly.pdbx_seq_one_letter_code
_entity_poly.pdbx_strand_id
1 'polypeptide(L)'
;MTSLDRAFDDLRFGSSRTLNLRALQPTALQATALAERWLREQQVLGADEALVITGRGNNSVDGYSPVRESIVKLLPSLRRRNVIAGYAEHTPGSFVVTFAPVTSLFETPKRRREKPGPVPRPPSLQGLDDETVRQLRDLAVMSLAVLGLNSPTRVQLEDEMLRQFTVLSAALPDGVDREALLQQAMLRAAEEYEAG
;
A
#
# COMPACT_ATOMS: atom_id res chain seq x y z
N MET A 1 -19.74 -7.46 -24.51
CA MET A 1 -19.85 -8.88 -24.10
C MET A 1 -20.54 -9.62 -25.22
N THR A 2 -19.79 -10.50 -25.88
CA THR A 2 -20.34 -11.45 -26.84
C THR A 2 -20.99 -12.62 -26.09
N SER A 3 -21.78 -13.45 -26.78
CA SER A 3 -22.34 -14.68 -26.18
C SER A 3 -21.26 -15.69 -25.78
N LEU A 4 -20.08 -15.61 -26.42
CA LEU A 4 -18.96 -16.52 -26.19
C LEU A 4 -18.24 -16.18 -24.87
N ASP A 5 -17.98 -14.89 -24.61
CA ASP A 5 -17.35 -14.42 -23.36
C ASP A 5 -18.14 -14.89 -22.15
N ARG A 6 -19.48 -14.80 -22.23
CA ARG A 6 -20.37 -15.22 -21.16
C ARG A 6 -20.30 -16.72 -20.87
N ALA A 7 -20.20 -17.55 -21.91
CA ALA A 7 -20.09 -18.99 -21.75
C ALA A 7 -18.75 -19.39 -21.12
N PHE A 8 -17.66 -18.71 -21.47
CA PHE A 8 -16.36 -18.91 -20.82
C PHE A 8 -16.34 -18.44 -19.36
N ASP A 9 -16.96 -17.30 -19.06
CA ASP A 9 -17.13 -16.81 -17.69
C ASP A 9 -17.93 -17.79 -16.82
N ASP A 10 -19.04 -18.31 -17.35
CA ASP A 10 -19.88 -19.29 -16.66
C ASP A 10 -19.12 -20.61 -16.39
N LEU A 11 -18.24 -21.04 -17.30
CA LEU A 11 -17.39 -22.22 -17.11
C LEU A 11 -16.29 -22.00 -16.06
N ARG A 12 -15.67 -20.81 -16.06
CA ARG A 12 -14.52 -20.49 -15.21
C ARG A 12 -14.94 -20.18 -13.77
N PHE A 13 -15.92 -19.30 -13.61
CA PHE A 13 -16.34 -18.81 -12.30
C PHE A 13 -17.59 -19.53 -11.79
N GLY A 14 -18.51 -19.88 -12.69
CA GLY A 14 -19.83 -20.38 -12.33
C GLY A 14 -20.64 -19.35 -11.53
N SER A 15 -21.82 -19.77 -11.07
CA SER A 15 -22.70 -18.91 -10.27
C SER A 15 -22.17 -18.64 -8.86
N SER A 16 -21.34 -19.52 -8.32
CA SER A 16 -20.82 -19.43 -6.95
C SER A 16 -19.70 -18.40 -6.79
N ARG A 17 -18.92 -18.14 -7.85
CA ARG A 17 -17.80 -17.18 -7.86
C ARG A 17 -18.07 -15.94 -8.72
N THR A 18 -19.34 -15.66 -9.00
CA THR A 18 -19.76 -14.46 -9.75
C THR A 18 -20.64 -13.56 -8.91
N LEU A 19 -20.16 -12.34 -8.62
CA LEU A 19 -20.94 -11.28 -7.99
C LEU A 19 -21.51 -10.35 -9.06
N ASN A 20 -22.80 -10.49 -9.35
CA ASN A 20 -23.49 -9.70 -10.36
C ASN A 20 -24.22 -8.49 -9.75
N LEU A 21 -23.49 -7.40 -9.50
CA LEU A 21 -24.07 -6.13 -9.00
C LEU A 21 -24.99 -5.48 -10.03
N ARG A 22 -24.78 -5.72 -11.33
CA ARG A 22 -25.67 -5.24 -12.40
C ARG A 22 -27.09 -5.76 -12.23
N ALA A 23 -27.26 -7.03 -11.89
CA ALA A 23 -28.58 -7.63 -11.70
C ALA A 23 -29.27 -7.12 -10.42
N LEU A 24 -28.48 -6.82 -9.38
CA LEU A 24 -28.97 -6.38 -8.08
C LEU A 24 -29.35 -4.89 -8.02
N GLN A 25 -28.83 -4.07 -8.94
CA GLN A 25 -29.07 -2.62 -9.01
C GLN A 25 -28.90 -1.86 -7.68
N PRO A 26 -27.81 -2.07 -6.93
CA PRO A 26 -27.57 -1.37 -5.67
C PRO A 26 -27.15 0.09 -5.88
N THR A 27 -27.28 0.91 -4.85
CA THR A 27 -26.58 2.21 -4.79
C THR A 27 -25.06 2.01 -4.68
N ALA A 28 -24.26 3.06 -4.94
CA ALA A 28 -22.81 2.97 -4.82
C ALA A 28 -22.33 2.53 -3.42
N LEU A 29 -22.99 3.03 -2.36
CA LEU A 29 -22.69 2.65 -0.96
C LEU A 29 -23.05 1.19 -0.69
N GLN A 30 -24.23 0.75 -1.13
CA GLN A 30 -24.67 -0.64 -0.99
C GLN A 30 -23.76 -1.59 -1.77
N ALA A 31 -23.35 -1.21 -3.00
CA ALA A 31 -22.43 -2.00 -3.82
C ALA A 31 -21.11 -2.24 -3.10
N THR A 32 -20.53 -1.20 -2.48
CA THR A 32 -19.28 -1.31 -1.73
C THR A 32 -19.43 -2.27 -0.55
N ALA A 33 -20.46 -2.12 0.27
CA ALA A 33 -20.69 -2.96 1.44
C ALA A 33 -20.95 -4.43 1.05
N LEU A 34 -21.77 -4.66 0.02
CA LEU A 34 -22.07 -5.98 -0.50
C LEU A 34 -20.82 -6.65 -1.09
N ALA A 35 -20.06 -5.93 -1.91
CA ALA A 35 -18.86 -6.47 -2.55
C ALA A 35 -17.76 -6.77 -1.53
N GLU A 36 -17.54 -5.89 -0.54
CA GLU A 36 -16.56 -6.17 0.52
C GLU A 36 -16.93 -7.44 1.30
N ARG A 37 -18.18 -7.54 1.76
CA ARG A 37 -18.63 -8.69 2.53
C ARG A 37 -18.50 -9.97 1.71
N TRP A 38 -19.01 -9.97 0.48
CA TRP A 38 -19.00 -11.14 -0.39
C TRP A 38 -17.58 -11.59 -0.75
N LEU A 39 -16.66 -10.66 -1.06
CA LEU A 39 -15.26 -11.00 -1.39
C LEU A 39 -14.52 -11.61 -0.18
N ARG A 40 -14.81 -11.14 1.05
CA ARG A 40 -14.26 -11.78 2.25
C ARG A 40 -14.82 -13.18 2.47
N GLU A 41 -16.12 -13.38 2.25
CA GLU A 41 -16.75 -14.70 2.32
C GLU A 41 -16.11 -15.67 1.32
N GLN A 42 -15.92 -15.25 0.06
CA GLN A 42 -15.27 -16.07 -0.96
C GLN A 42 -13.83 -16.44 -0.62
N GLN A 43 -13.08 -15.50 -0.03
CA GLN A 43 -11.74 -15.78 0.46
C GLN A 43 -11.76 -16.86 1.55
N VAL A 44 -12.66 -16.76 2.53
CA VAL A 44 -12.80 -17.76 3.60
C VAL A 44 -13.18 -19.14 3.04
N LEU A 45 -14.00 -19.16 1.98
CA LEU A 45 -14.34 -20.38 1.25
C LEU A 45 -13.17 -20.93 0.41
N GLY A 46 -12.03 -20.25 0.36
CA GLY A 46 -10.83 -20.69 -0.37
C GLY A 46 -10.97 -20.58 -1.89
N ALA A 47 -11.80 -19.66 -2.39
CA ALA A 47 -11.86 -19.41 -3.82
C ALA A 47 -10.52 -18.82 -4.32
N ASP A 48 -10.02 -19.29 -5.47
CA ASP A 48 -8.80 -18.74 -6.08
C ASP A 48 -9.08 -17.41 -6.80
N GLU A 49 -10.23 -17.32 -7.46
CA GLU A 49 -10.64 -16.17 -8.24
C GLU A 49 -12.17 -16.00 -8.30
N ALA A 50 -12.61 -14.77 -8.57
CA ALA A 50 -14.01 -14.41 -8.75
C ALA A 50 -14.21 -13.32 -9.80
N LEU A 51 -15.41 -13.32 -10.39
CA LEU A 51 -15.86 -12.29 -11.33
C LEU A 51 -16.82 -11.32 -10.63
N VAL A 52 -16.52 -10.02 -10.69
CA VAL A 52 -17.38 -8.95 -10.19
C VAL A 52 -17.93 -8.16 -11.36
N ILE A 53 -19.25 -8.20 -11.58
CA ILE A 53 -19.93 -7.49 -12.67
C ILE A 53 -20.60 -6.24 -12.09
N THR A 54 -20.02 -5.07 -12.31
CA THR A 54 -20.46 -3.78 -11.75
C THR A 54 -21.56 -3.09 -12.56
N GLY A 55 -21.86 -3.59 -13.76
CA GLY A 55 -22.81 -2.96 -14.67
C GLY A 55 -22.18 -1.89 -15.56
N ARG A 56 -23.03 -1.19 -16.33
CA ARG A 56 -22.65 -0.62 -17.63
C ARG A 56 -21.61 0.51 -17.51
N GLY A 57 -20.46 0.33 -18.14
CA GLY A 57 -19.54 1.43 -18.48
C GLY A 57 -20.03 2.28 -19.67
N ASN A 58 -20.71 1.67 -20.67
CA ASN A 58 -21.03 2.32 -21.95
C ASN A 58 -22.49 2.81 -22.10
N ASN A 59 -23.30 2.84 -21.04
CA ASN A 59 -24.72 3.23 -21.09
C ASN A 59 -25.13 4.06 -19.85
N SER A 60 -24.15 4.53 -19.11
CA SER A 60 -24.27 5.51 -18.04
C SER A 60 -24.38 6.91 -18.66
N VAL A 61 -25.09 7.82 -18.01
CA VAL A 61 -25.03 9.25 -18.37
C VAL A 61 -23.56 9.67 -18.32
N ASP A 62 -23.04 10.21 -19.43
CA ASP A 62 -21.64 10.61 -19.63
C ASP A 62 -20.58 9.50 -19.45
N GLY A 63 -20.96 8.22 -19.53
CA GLY A 63 -20.03 7.10 -19.34
C GLY A 63 -19.63 6.84 -17.87
N TYR A 64 -20.24 7.56 -16.92
CA TYR A 64 -19.94 7.44 -15.49
C TYR A 64 -20.87 6.45 -14.77
N SER A 65 -20.32 5.36 -14.23
CA SER A 65 -21.08 4.41 -13.40
C SER A 65 -20.67 4.53 -11.93
N PRO A 66 -21.54 5.09 -11.06
CA PRO A 66 -21.23 5.24 -9.63
C PRO A 66 -20.85 3.94 -8.94
N VAL A 67 -21.45 2.82 -9.37
CA VAL A 67 -21.16 1.47 -8.86
C VAL A 67 -19.79 0.99 -9.33
N ARG A 68 -19.45 1.19 -10.61
CA ARG A 68 -18.11 0.84 -11.10
C ARG A 68 -17.04 1.61 -10.34
N GLU A 69 -17.23 2.91 -10.18
CA GLU A 69 -16.27 3.79 -9.49
C GLU A 69 -16.11 3.43 -8.01
N SER A 70 -17.20 3.08 -7.32
CA SER A 70 -17.11 2.66 -5.92
C SER A 70 -16.35 1.34 -5.77
N ILE A 71 -16.54 0.39 -6.69
CA ILE A 71 -15.80 -0.88 -6.71
C ILE A 71 -14.32 -0.66 -7.07
N VAL A 72 -14.01 0.17 -8.07
CA VAL A 72 -12.62 0.52 -8.42
C VAL A 72 -11.90 1.14 -7.23
N LYS A 73 -12.56 1.98 -6.44
CA LYS A 73 -12.01 2.55 -5.19
C LYS A 73 -11.86 1.53 -4.06
N LEU A 74 -12.72 0.51 -4.01
CA LEU A 74 -12.70 -0.54 -2.99
C LEU A 74 -11.54 -1.54 -3.20
N LEU A 75 -11.27 -1.96 -4.43
CA LEU A 75 -10.31 -3.05 -4.73
C LEU A 75 -8.88 -2.80 -4.18
N PRO A 76 -8.27 -1.59 -4.30
CA PRO A 76 -6.99 -1.29 -3.65
C PRO A 76 -7.01 -1.44 -2.13
N SER A 77 -8.14 -1.14 -1.48
CA SER A 77 -8.30 -1.30 -0.02
C SER A 77 -8.37 -2.78 0.38
N LEU A 78 -9.07 -3.60 -0.41
CA LEU A 78 -9.12 -5.05 -0.19
C LEU A 78 -7.76 -5.72 -0.39
N ARG A 79 -6.99 -5.24 -1.37
CA ARG A 79 -5.62 -5.72 -1.59
C ARG A 79 -4.69 -5.40 -0.42
N ARG A 80 -4.77 -4.17 0.12
CA ARG A 80 -4.00 -3.76 1.31
C ARG A 80 -4.36 -4.53 2.57
N ARG A 81 -5.59 -5.06 2.64
CA ARG A 81 -6.10 -5.86 3.76
C ARG A 81 -5.94 -7.37 3.55
N ASN A 82 -5.15 -7.79 2.56
CA ASN A 82 -4.93 -9.19 2.19
C ASN A 82 -6.22 -9.97 1.95
N VAL A 83 -7.30 -9.33 1.48
CA VAL A 83 -8.50 -10.05 1.04
C VAL A 83 -8.31 -10.59 -0.36
N ILE A 84 -7.65 -9.79 -1.20
CA ILE A 84 -7.36 -10.11 -2.59
C ILE A 84 -5.87 -9.94 -2.85
N ALA A 85 -5.28 -10.79 -3.70
CA ALA A 85 -3.91 -10.65 -4.17
C ALA A 85 -3.81 -9.63 -5.31
N GLY A 86 -4.82 -9.60 -6.17
CA GLY A 86 -4.86 -8.75 -7.36
C GLY A 86 -6.25 -8.63 -7.96
N TYR A 87 -6.37 -7.73 -8.94
CA TYR A 87 -7.57 -7.57 -9.73
C TYR A 87 -7.21 -7.00 -11.11
N ALA A 88 -8.01 -7.32 -12.12
CA ALA A 88 -7.87 -6.80 -13.48
C ALA A 88 -9.25 -6.58 -14.10
N GLU A 89 -9.38 -5.57 -14.95
CA GLU A 89 -10.61 -5.39 -15.74
C GLU A 89 -10.70 -6.50 -16.80
N HIS A 90 -11.84 -7.19 -16.84
CA HIS A 90 -12.07 -8.31 -17.76
C HIS A 90 -12.74 -7.82 -19.05
N THR A 91 -13.85 -7.11 -18.88
CA THR A 91 -14.58 -6.38 -19.92
C THR A 91 -15.10 -5.07 -19.30
N PRO A 92 -15.47 -4.04 -20.09
CA PRO A 92 -15.98 -2.78 -19.54
C PRO A 92 -17.12 -2.98 -18.54
N GLY A 93 -16.86 -2.70 -17.26
CA GLY A 93 -17.82 -2.89 -16.17
C GLY A 93 -17.80 -4.28 -15.51
N SER A 94 -16.69 -5.02 -15.65
CA SER A 94 -16.45 -6.28 -14.94
C SER A 94 -14.96 -6.44 -14.58
N PHE A 95 -14.71 -7.04 -13.42
CA PHE A 95 -13.35 -7.24 -12.90
C PHE A 95 -13.16 -8.70 -12.48
N VAL A 96 -12.04 -9.29 -12.88
CA VAL A 96 -11.55 -10.52 -12.26
C VAL A 96 -10.77 -10.12 -11.01
N VAL A 97 -11.05 -10.81 -9.92
CA VAL A 97 -10.36 -10.67 -8.64
C VAL A 97 -9.66 -11.99 -8.34
N THR A 98 -8.38 -11.93 -7.99
CA THR A 98 -7.62 -13.08 -7.48
C THR A 98 -7.52 -12.95 -5.97
N PHE A 99 -7.94 -13.97 -5.23
CA PHE A 99 -7.94 -13.92 -3.77
C PHE A 99 -6.53 -14.11 -3.21
N ALA A 100 -6.29 -13.53 -2.04
CA ALA A 100 -5.10 -13.87 -1.27
C ALA A 100 -5.35 -15.16 -0.49
N PRO A 101 -4.33 -16.00 -0.25
CA PRO A 101 -4.46 -17.19 0.59
C PRO A 101 -5.08 -16.84 1.95
N VAL A 102 -5.91 -17.74 2.51
CA VAL A 102 -6.54 -17.50 3.84
C VAL A 102 -5.47 -17.30 4.93
N THR A 103 -4.31 -17.94 4.77
CA THR A 103 -3.15 -17.74 5.65
C THR A 103 -2.68 -16.28 5.69
N SER A 104 -2.88 -15.51 4.61
CA SER A 104 -2.52 -14.09 4.53
C SER A 104 -3.40 -13.16 5.37
N LEU A 105 -4.54 -13.64 5.90
CA LEU A 105 -5.31 -12.92 6.92
C LEU A 105 -4.61 -12.92 8.29
N PHE A 106 -3.81 -13.95 8.56
CA PHE A 106 -3.04 -14.10 9.80
C PHE A 106 -1.62 -13.55 9.68
N GLU A 107 -1.13 -13.37 8.46
CA GLU A 107 0.11 -12.66 8.20
C GLU A 107 -0.14 -11.15 8.35
N THR A 108 0.46 -10.54 9.39
CA THR A 108 0.64 -9.09 9.48
C THR A 108 1.06 -8.56 8.12
N PRO A 109 0.38 -7.55 7.54
CA PRO A 109 0.60 -7.14 6.16
C PRO A 109 2.07 -6.80 5.97
N LYS A 110 2.82 -7.72 5.35
CA LYS A 110 4.17 -7.45 4.89
C LYS A 110 4.03 -6.38 3.83
N ARG A 111 4.29 -5.13 4.22
CA ARG A 111 4.47 -4.01 3.31
C ARG A 111 5.32 -4.53 2.16
N ARG A 112 4.72 -4.72 0.99
CA ARG A 112 5.44 -4.92 -0.26
C ARG A 112 6.12 -3.58 -0.52
N ARG A 113 7.29 -3.40 0.10
CA ARG A 113 8.29 -2.44 -0.32
C ARG A 113 8.58 -2.83 -1.77
N GLU A 114 7.97 -2.13 -2.72
CA GLU A 114 8.78 -1.69 -3.85
C GLU A 114 10.03 -1.10 -3.21
N LYS A 115 11.20 -1.72 -3.44
CA LYS A 115 12.46 -1.03 -3.17
C LYS A 115 12.32 0.28 -3.95
N PRO A 116 12.24 1.44 -3.28
CA PRO A 116 12.47 2.68 -4.00
C PRO A 116 13.84 2.47 -4.66
N GLY A 117 13.96 2.80 -5.95
CA GLY A 117 15.30 2.99 -6.52
C GLY A 117 16.09 3.87 -5.54
N PRO A 118 17.40 3.62 -5.35
CA PRO A 118 18.19 4.27 -4.31
C PRO A 118 17.87 5.77 -4.31
N VAL A 119 17.23 6.24 -3.24
CA VAL A 119 16.94 7.67 -3.09
C VAL A 119 18.30 8.35 -3.16
N PRO A 120 18.52 9.31 -4.08
CA PRO A 120 19.82 9.93 -4.25
C PRO A 120 20.31 10.45 -2.91
N ARG A 121 21.47 9.95 -2.45
CA ARG A 121 22.08 10.40 -1.21
C ARG A 121 22.59 11.83 -1.40
N PRO A 122 22.43 12.73 -0.42
CA PRO A 122 23.13 13.99 -0.41
C PRO A 122 24.64 13.76 -0.57
N PRO A 123 25.38 14.60 -1.34
CA PRO A 123 26.81 14.40 -1.60
C PRO A 123 27.65 14.24 -0.33
N SER A 124 27.30 14.97 0.72
CA SER A 124 27.92 14.95 2.05
C SER A 124 27.70 13.66 2.84
N LEU A 125 26.75 12.81 2.45
CA LEU A 125 26.44 11.52 3.09
C LEU A 125 26.86 10.32 2.23
N GLN A 126 27.58 10.55 1.11
CA GLN A 126 28.03 9.46 0.24
C GLN A 126 29.11 8.57 0.87
N GLY A 127 29.85 9.08 1.85
CA GLY A 127 30.89 8.34 2.57
C GLY A 127 30.38 7.49 3.73
N LEU A 128 29.06 7.44 3.97
CA LEU A 128 28.44 6.69 5.06
C LEU A 128 27.79 5.40 4.56
N ASP A 129 27.71 4.43 5.46
CA ASP A 129 27.03 3.16 5.26
C ASP A 129 25.55 3.37 4.95
N ASP A 130 24.96 2.45 4.17
CA ASP A 130 23.51 2.47 3.91
C ASP A 130 22.67 2.41 5.19
N GLU A 131 23.17 1.68 6.20
CA GLU A 131 22.52 1.55 7.50
C GLU A 131 22.59 2.85 8.31
N THR A 132 23.75 3.51 8.33
CA THR A 132 23.93 4.82 8.97
C THR A 132 23.02 5.88 8.34
N VAL A 133 22.94 5.92 7.01
CA VAL A 133 22.04 6.85 6.29
C VAL A 133 20.57 6.54 6.55
N ARG A 134 20.21 5.27 6.72
CA ARG A 134 18.85 4.86 7.09
C ARG A 134 18.50 5.34 8.49
N GLN A 135 19.36 5.10 9.48
CA GLN A 135 19.16 5.53 10.87
C GLN A 135 19.05 7.06 10.98
N LEU A 136 19.89 7.80 10.26
CA LEU A 136 19.83 9.25 10.21
C LEU A 136 18.50 9.76 9.60
N ARG A 137 17.98 9.07 8.59
CA ARG A 137 16.67 9.38 8.01
C ARG A 137 15.55 9.13 9.01
N ASP A 138 15.59 8.01 9.73
CA ASP A 138 14.58 7.65 10.73
C ASP A 138 14.57 8.70 11.86
N LEU A 139 15.76 9.12 12.33
CA LEU A 139 15.93 10.18 13.34
C LEU A 139 15.42 11.54 12.86
N ALA A 140 15.69 11.92 11.60
CA ALA A 140 15.19 13.16 11.02
C ALA A 140 13.66 13.18 10.91
N VAL A 141 13.03 12.05 10.56
CA VAL A 141 11.57 11.93 10.55
C VAL A 141 10.99 12.11 11.95
N MET A 142 11.58 11.49 12.97
CA MET A 142 11.14 11.63 14.37
C MET A 142 11.24 13.08 14.86
N SER A 143 12.40 13.72 14.65
CA SER A 143 12.63 15.13 14.99
C SER A 143 11.62 16.07 14.34
N LEU A 144 11.37 15.90 13.03
CA LEU A 144 10.40 16.72 12.29
C LEU A 144 8.96 16.47 12.75
N ALA A 145 8.62 15.24 13.11
CA ALA A 145 7.29 14.91 13.65
C ALA A 145 7.02 15.62 14.99
N VAL A 146 8.01 15.71 15.88
CA VAL A 146 7.91 16.48 17.14
C VAL A 146 7.65 17.97 16.88
N LEU A 147 8.20 18.51 15.79
CA LEU A 147 7.93 19.88 15.33
C LEU A 147 6.57 20.04 14.61
N GLY A 148 5.75 18.99 14.57
CA GLY A 148 4.42 18.97 13.93
C GLY A 148 4.45 18.69 12.42
N LEU A 149 5.63 18.42 11.84
CA LEU A 149 5.80 18.12 10.42
C LEU A 149 5.66 16.60 10.17
N ASN A 150 4.43 16.11 10.17
CA ASN A 150 4.11 14.69 9.95
C ASN A 150 4.26 14.21 8.49
N SER A 151 4.55 15.13 7.56
CA SER A 151 4.75 14.83 6.13
C SER A 151 5.81 15.77 5.55
N PRO A 152 7.08 15.64 5.98
CA PRO A 152 8.13 16.53 5.54
C PRO A 152 8.41 16.35 4.04
N THR A 153 8.63 17.46 3.35
CA THR A 153 9.12 17.44 1.97
C THR A 153 10.52 16.84 1.93
N ARG A 154 10.94 16.37 0.75
CA ARG A 154 12.28 15.80 0.55
C ARG A 154 13.40 16.74 1.00
N VAL A 155 13.27 18.04 0.69
CA VAL A 155 14.28 19.05 1.06
C VAL A 155 14.35 19.22 2.57
N GLN A 156 13.21 19.32 3.25
CA GLN A 156 13.16 19.42 4.71
C GLN A 156 13.80 18.21 5.41
N LEU A 157 13.57 17.01 4.86
CA LEU A 157 14.16 15.79 5.37
C LEU A 157 15.68 15.77 5.17
N GLU A 158 16.16 16.13 3.98
CA GLU A 158 17.59 16.19 3.68
C GLU A 158 18.31 17.24 4.54
N ASP A 159 17.71 18.43 4.73
CA ASP A 159 18.27 19.49 5.58
C ASP A 159 18.37 19.05 7.05
N GLU A 160 17.35 18.39 7.58
CA GLU A 160 17.37 17.89 8.96
C GLU A 160 18.40 16.76 9.12
N MET A 161 18.49 15.83 8.16
CA MET A 161 19.53 14.79 8.16
C MET A 161 20.94 15.42 8.20
N LEU A 162 21.20 16.46 7.41
CA LEU A 162 22.51 17.14 7.38
C LEU A 162 22.81 17.88 8.68
N ARG A 163 21.80 18.57 9.23
CA ARG A 163 21.91 19.25 10.52
C ARG A 163 22.27 18.25 11.62
N GLN A 164 21.51 17.16 11.74
CA GLN A 164 21.74 16.12 12.75
C GLN A 164 23.12 15.47 12.59
N PHE A 165 23.51 15.12 11.36
CA PHE A 165 24.83 14.56 11.08
C PHE A 165 25.95 15.50 11.51
N THR A 166 25.85 16.80 11.20
CA THR A 166 26.84 17.80 11.59
C THR A 166 26.96 17.92 13.11
N VAL A 167 25.83 17.98 13.82
CA VAL A 167 25.81 18.08 15.29
C VAL A 167 26.38 16.83 15.95
N LEU A 168 25.92 15.65 15.55
CA LEU A 168 26.34 14.37 16.12
C LEU A 168 27.82 14.10 15.84
N SER A 169 28.26 14.29 14.60
CA SER A 169 29.64 14.02 14.21
C SER A 169 30.63 14.99 14.86
N ALA A 170 30.24 16.24 15.16
CA ALA A 170 31.08 17.18 15.89
C ALA A 170 31.30 16.79 17.35
N ALA A 171 30.37 16.03 17.94
CA ALA A 171 30.47 15.56 19.33
C ALA A 171 31.25 14.24 19.48
N LEU A 172 31.62 13.59 18.37
CA LEU A 172 32.35 12.32 18.39
C LEU A 172 33.86 12.51 18.50
N PRO A 173 34.55 11.73 19.34
CA PRO A 173 36.00 11.73 19.39
C PRO A 173 36.59 11.23 18.08
N ASP A 174 37.80 11.69 17.76
CA ASP A 174 38.56 11.18 16.62
C ASP A 174 39.06 9.76 16.93
N GLY A 175 38.77 8.80 16.05
CA GLY A 175 39.08 7.39 16.27
C GLY A 175 38.65 6.48 15.13
N VAL A 176 39.08 5.22 15.18
CA VAL A 176 38.93 4.22 14.10
C VAL A 176 37.47 3.78 13.91
N ASP A 177 36.64 3.88 14.96
CA ASP A 177 35.24 3.41 14.98
C ASP A 177 34.21 4.55 15.01
N ARG A 178 34.54 5.68 14.36
CA ARG A 178 33.70 6.89 14.38
C ARG A 178 32.28 6.65 13.87
N GLU A 179 32.11 5.78 12.87
CA GLU A 179 30.77 5.45 12.34
C GLU A 179 29.96 4.56 13.30
N ALA A 180 30.58 3.61 14.00
CA ALA A 180 29.90 2.82 15.03
C ALA A 180 29.46 3.71 16.21
N LEU A 181 30.29 4.67 16.61
CA LEU A 181 29.95 5.65 17.65
C LEU A 181 28.80 6.57 17.19
N LEU A 182 28.78 6.95 15.91
CA LEU A 182 27.68 7.72 15.32
C LEU A 182 26.37 6.94 15.35
N GLN A 183 26.38 5.66 14.97
CA GLN A 183 25.21 4.78 15.03
C GLN A 183 24.68 4.66 16.46
N GLN A 184 25.57 4.47 17.44
CA GLN A 184 25.18 4.43 18.86
C GLN A 184 24.58 5.76 19.33
N ALA A 185 25.13 6.91 18.90
CA ALA A 185 24.60 8.22 19.24
C ALA A 185 23.20 8.44 18.62
N MET A 186 22.98 8.00 17.38
CA MET A 186 21.67 8.09 16.72
C MET A 186 20.62 7.20 17.41
N LEU A 187 21.00 5.98 17.84
CA LEU A 187 20.11 5.08 18.58
C LEU A 187 19.64 5.71 19.89
N ARG A 188 20.56 6.30 20.67
CA ARG A 188 20.21 7.00 21.92
C ARG A 188 19.30 8.19 21.67
N ALA A 189 19.60 9.00 20.64
CA ALA A 189 18.75 10.13 20.28
C ALA A 189 17.34 9.69 19.85
N ALA A 190 17.21 8.57 19.15
CA ALA A 190 15.90 8.01 18.77
C ALA A 190 15.09 7.55 20.00
N GLU A 191 15.74 6.90 20.97
CA GLU A 191 15.10 6.50 22.24
C GLU A 191 14.53 7.70 23.02
N GLU A 192 15.21 8.86 23.00
CA GLU A 192 14.71 10.09 23.62
C GLU A 192 13.40 10.59 22.99
N TYR A 193 13.22 10.40 21.69
CA TYR A 193 11.98 10.76 20.98
C TYR A 193 10.84 9.76 21.19
N GLU A 194 11.14 8.50 21.49
CA GLU A 194 10.12 7.49 21.81
C GLU A 194 9.64 7.58 23.26
N ALA A 195 10.47 8.10 24.17
CA ALA A 195 10.18 8.22 25.60
C ALA A 195 9.46 9.54 25.99
N GLY A 196 9.39 10.52 25.09
CA GLY A 196 8.75 11.83 25.29
C GLY A 196 7.34 11.91 24.71
#